data_AF-A0A832R9T9-F1
#
_entry.id   AF-A0A832R9T9-F1
#
_cell.length_a   1.000
_cell.length_b   1.000
_cell.length_c   1.000
_cell.angle_alpha   90.00
_cell.angle_beta   90.00
_cell.angle_gamma   90.00
#
_symmetry.space_group_name_H-M   'P 1'
#
loop_
_entity.id
_entity.type
_entity.pdbx_description
1 polymer ?
#
loop_
_entity_poly.entity_id
_entity_poly.type
_entity_poly.pdbx_seq_one_letter_code
_entity_poly.pdbx_strand_id
1 'polypeptide(L)'
;MKGEFLDSENNEVEKNGEGSRLSVSQFESLIPVFDECKKFDSELEVLQHLKKKEVEELDIEEVRDNARASIRGTQIHQLQYFYQLFSRVEKLGRKITLEDFSRTFPNKDNLFKDNLYYNALYTIYNLVDNTEDPLEFWEAWRLNGHDFTLPEGITALIPPEEIKEMWERSAVTKDDIDKFSQNVWKIDREKLDPDKALLVNEAMFVTNTYLKNGNLQVPTMVDELVVPKEFPNKPIQLIDYKTGKQFKEPSDIDKLQIFLMMTSVLTNIYFKVEDIQWNQSMWEIAHDSLRLPFIPPRKYFNAIAIGKITEEDIFMESDFFRKLIFFKYVNPLTQESIEVNAKDLGIHRDEGIGDFLASLDDLNKFYTKYKKILKHKVGRSTLVQYWIPELGYDGFKKGNILKEQMQAGLGF
;
A
#
# COMPACT_ATOMS: atom_id res chain seq x y z
N MET A 1 -25.96 21.46 0.71
CA MET A 1 -26.11 22.60 -0.23
C MET A 1 -25.03 22.38 -1.27
N LYS A 2 -25.42 22.07 -2.50
CA LYS A 2 -24.55 21.47 -3.53
C LYS A 2 -23.69 22.56 -4.17
N GLY A 3 -22.38 22.42 -4.09
CA GLY A 3 -21.44 23.15 -4.94
C GLY A 3 -21.34 22.40 -6.26
N GLU A 4 -21.84 23.01 -7.32
CA GLU A 4 -21.53 22.62 -8.69
C GLU A 4 -20.00 22.72 -8.85
N PHE A 5 -19.32 21.59 -9.03
CA PHE A 5 -17.97 21.58 -9.59
C PHE A 5 -18.09 21.96 -11.06
N LEU A 6 -18.25 23.25 -11.31
CA LEU A 6 -18.08 23.85 -12.60
C LEU A 6 -16.59 23.74 -12.96
N ASP A 7 -16.35 23.18 -14.15
CA ASP A 7 -15.26 23.58 -15.03
C ASP A 7 -15.26 25.12 -15.11
N SER A 8 -14.62 25.79 -14.16
CA SER A 8 -14.25 27.19 -14.31
C SER A 8 -12.81 27.20 -14.82
N GLU A 9 -12.68 27.44 -16.12
CA GLU A 9 -11.54 28.14 -16.71
C GLU A 9 -11.33 29.47 -15.95
N ASN A 10 -10.68 29.40 -14.78
CA ASN A 10 -10.06 30.54 -14.14
C ASN A 10 -8.55 30.30 -14.22
N ASN A 11 -7.97 30.87 -15.28
CA ASN A 11 -6.57 31.24 -15.33
C ASN A 11 -6.27 32.12 -14.12
N GLU A 12 -5.77 31.55 -13.03
CA GLU A 12 -4.88 32.28 -12.12
C GLU A 12 -4.02 31.32 -11.29
N VAL A 13 -2.74 31.33 -11.66
CA VAL A 13 -1.56 30.86 -10.91
C VAL A 13 -1.35 29.34 -10.88
N GLU A 14 -0.91 28.79 -12.03
CA GLU A 14 0.18 27.81 -11.99
C GLU A 14 1.39 28.47 -11.31
N LYS A 15 1.44 28.38 -9.98
CA LYS A 15 2.69 28.51 -9.24
C LYS A 15 3.53 27.30 -9.64
N ASN A 16 4.24 27.42 -10.74
CA ASN A 16 5.33 26.54 -11.15
C ASN A 16 6.51 26.69 -10.17
N GLY A 17 6.26 26.43 -8.88
CA GLY A 17 7.31 26.23 -7.90
C GLY A 17 8.00 24.89 -8.18
N GLU A 18 9.32 24.84 -8.00
CA GLU A 18 10.04 23.58 -7.99
C GLU A 18 9.38 22.64 -6.96
N GLY A 19 8.93 21.47 -7.43
CA GLY A 19 8.28 20.48 -6.59
C GLY A 19 9.18 19.26 -6.33
N SER A 20 8.93 18.57 -5.23
CA SER A 20 9.59 17.31 -4.91
C SER A 20 8.62 16.14 -4.90
N ARG A 21 9.14 14.97 -5.27
CA ARG A 21 8.45 13.69 -5.13
C ARG A 21 9.12 12.94 -4.00
N LEU A 22 8.36 12.64 -2.94
CA LEU A 22 8.83 11.95 -1.74
C LEU A 22 7.82 10.86 -1.37
N SER A 23 8.26 9.60 -1.31
CA SER A 23 7.43 8.52 -0.76
C SER A 23 7.41 8.53 0.76
N VAL A 24 6.45 7.81 1.35
CA VAL A 24 6.37 7.61 2.80
C VAL A 24 7.68 7.09 3.41
N SER A 25 8.31 6.09 2.80
CA SER A 25 9.62 5.58 3.23
C SER A 25 10.74 6.63 3.14
N GLN A 26 10.66 7.56 2.20
CA GLN A 26 11.63 8.66 2.11
C GLN A 26 11.44 9.67 3.23
N PHE A 27 10.20 9.87 3.70
CA PHE A 27 9.94 10.68 4.89
C PHE A 27 10.55 10.06 6.15
N GLU A 28 10.44 8.75 6.35
CA GLU A 28 11.06 8.05 7.48
C GLU A 28 12.58 8.29 7.57
N SER A 29 13.26 8.29 6.42
CA SER A 29 14.69 8.60 6.37
C SER A 29 15.00 10.09 6.46
N LEU A 30 14.12 10.95 5.94
CA LEU A 30 14.35 12.39 5.85
C LEU A 30 14.09 13.12 7.17
N ILE A 31 13.06 12.72 7.93
CA ILE A 31 12.63 13.40 9.16
C ILE A 31 13.74 13.45 10.21
N PRO A 32 14.43 12.34 10.56
CA PRO A 32 15.51 12.39 11.55
C PRO A 32 16.65 13.33 11.13
N VAL A 33 17.03 13.29 9.85
CA VAL A 33 18.08 14.16 9.29
C VAL A 33 17.65 15.62 9.34
N PHE A 34 16.39 15.91 9.03
CA PHE A 34 15.83 17.25 9.09
C PHE A 34 15.81 17.79 10.52
N ASP A 35 15.36 17.00 11.49
CA ASP A 35 15.27 17.40 12.89
C ASP A 35 16.64 17.54 13.55
N GLU A 36 17.65 16.77 13.13
CA GLU A 36 19.04 17.04 13.51
C GLU A 36 19.55 18.35 12.91
N CYS A 37 19.30 18.58 11.61
CA CYS A 37 19.76 19.78 10.93
C CYS A 37 19.15 21.08 11.48
N LYS A 38 17.94 21.03 12.06
CA LYS A 38 17.32 22.16 12.77
C LYS A 38 18.10 22.65 13.98
N LYS A 39 19.01 21.83 14.53
CA LYS A 39 19.82 22.16 15.72
C LYS A 39 21.07 22.97 15.37
N PHE A 40 21.38 23.13 14.08
CA PHE A 40 22.54 23.89 13.62
C PHE A 40 22.18 25.37 13.42
N ASP A 41 23.08 26.26 13.84
CA ASP A 41 22.87 27.70 13.79
C ASP A 41 23.27 28.31 12.43
N SER A 42 23.97 27.53 11.58
CA SER A 42 24.42 28.00 10.26
C SER A 42 24.21 27.00 9.13
N GLU A 43 24.00 27.52 7.92
CA GLU A 43 23.91 26.70 6.72
C GLU A 43 25.20 25.91 6.43
N LEU A 44 26.36 26.42 6.85
CA LEU A 44 27.63 25.73 6.69
C LEU A 44 27.66 24.44 7.51
N GLU A 45 27.17 24.48 8.76
CA GLU A 45 27.06 23.30 9.63
C GLU A 45 26.11 22.25 9.07
N VAL A 46 24.94 22.68 8.56
CA VAL A 46 24.00 21.80 7.85
C VAL A 46 24.69 21.10 6.68
N LEU A 47 25.38 21.85 5.82
CA LEU A 47 26.08 21.28 4.67
C LEU A 47 27.23 20.35 5.07
N GLN A 48 27.96 20.66 6.14
CA GLN A 48 29.01 19.80 6.67
C GLN A 48 28.43 18.49 7.20
N HIS A 49 27.37 18.55 8.00
CA HIS A 49 26.68 17.37 8.51
C HIS A 49 26.13 16.50 7.36
N LEU A 50 25.41 17.08 6.40
CA LEU A 50 24.85 16.34 5.26
C LEU A 50 25.92 15.69 4.37
N LYS A 51 27.11 16.29 4.26
CA LYS A 51 28.23 15.76 3.48
C LYS A 51 29.04 14.70 4.23
N LYS A 52 28.85 14.52 5.54
CA LYS A 52 29.48 13.41 6.25
C LYS A 52 28.98 12.11 5.62
N LYS A 53 29.93 11.33 5.10
CA LYS A 53 29.71 9.90 4.81
C LYS A 53 29.64 9.22 6.16
N GLU A 54 28.44 8.97 6.64
CA GLU A 54 28.25 7.91 7.61
C GLU A 54 28.52 6.62 6.87
N VAL A 55 29.64 6.00 7.18
CA VAL A 55 29.79 4.57 6.95
C VAL A 55 29.16 3.93 8.18
N GLU A 56 27.83 3.81 8.18
CA GLU A 56 27.22 2.83 9.08
C GLU A 56 27.68 1.46 8.60
N GLU A 57 28.55 0.83 9.38
CA GLU A 57 28.77 -0.61 9.25
C GLU A 57 27.43 -1.28 9.57
N LEU A 58 26.70 -1.67 8.52
CA LEU A 58 25.45 -2.38 8.68
C LEU A 58 25.74 -3.75 9.28
N ASP A 59 25.11 -4.05 10.41
CA ASP A 59 25.14 -5.39 10.99
C ASP A 59 24.37 -6.33 10.06
N ILE A 60 25.09 -7.29 9.46
CA ILE A 60 24.51 -8.26 8.52
C ILE A 60 23.42 -9.09 9.20
N GLU A 61 23.54 -9.40 10.49
CA GLU A 61 22.51 -10.15 11.20
C GLU A 61 21.25 -9.32 11.41
N GLU A 62 21.39 -8.02 11.72
CA GLU A 62 20.25 -7.10 11.78
C GLU A 62 19.57 -6.98 10.42
N VAL A 63 20.36 -6.88 9.33
CA VAL A 63 19.82 -6.84 7.96
C VAL A 63 19.07 -8.14 7.64
N ARG A 64 19.57 -9.31 8.05
CA ARG A 64 18.89 -10.60 7.88
C ARG A 64 17.58 -10.66 8.65
N ASP A 65 17.56 -10.21 9.90
CA ASP A 65 16.35 -10.19 10.71
C ASP A 65 15.29 -9.24 10.15
N ASN A 66 15.72 -8.09 9.62
CA ASN A 66 14.85 -7.18 8.89
C ASN A 66 14.29 -7.80 7.61
N ALA A 67 15.13 -8.53 6.84
CA ALA A 67 14.68 -9.25 5.66
C ALA A 67 13.63 -10.33 6.01
N ARG A 68 13.88 -11.14 7.04
CA ARG A 68 12.92 -12.15 7.54
C ARG A 68 11.60 -11.52 7.96
N ALA A 69 11.65 -10.42 8.72
CA ALA A 69 10.46 -9.71 9.17
C ALA A 69 9.65 -9.14 8.00
N SER A 70 10.33 -8.57 6.99
CA SER A 70 9.71 -8.02 5.78
C SER A 70 9.03 -9.10 4.93
N ILE A 71 9.71 -10.23 4.72
CA ILE A 71 9.15 -11.40 4.00
C ILE A 71 7.94 -11.96 4.77
N ARG A 72 8.08 -12.14 6.08
CA ARG A 72 7.01 -12.64 6.94
C ARG A 72 5.79 -11.74 6.89
N GLY A 73 5.98 -10.42 7.00
CA GLY A 73 4.91 -9.43 6.86
C GLY A 73 4.21 -9.55 5.50
N THR A 74 4.98 -9.51 4.41
CA THR A 74 4.47 -9.63 3.04
C THR A 74 3.60 -10.89 2.86
N GLN A 75 4.10 -12.05 3.29
CA GLN A 75 3.38 -13.30 3.11
C GLN A 75 2.11 -13.37 3.98
N ILE A 76 2.14 -12.88 5.23
CA ILE A 76 0.95 -12.86 6.09
C ILE A 76 -0.11 -11.86 5.55
N HIS A 77 0.30 -10.71 5.03
CA HIS A 77 -0.62 -9.75 4.42
C HIS A 77 -1.31 -10.39 3.21
N GLN A 78 -0.56 -11.09 2.36
CA GLN A 78 -1.13 -11.78 1.20
C GLN A 78 -2.07 -12.93 1.60
N LEU A 79 -1.78 -13.66 2.68
CA LEU A 79 -2.72 -14.65 3.23
C LEU A 79 -4.06 -14.00 3.64
N GLN A 80 -3.99 -12.87 4.34
CA GLN A 80 -5.16 -12.07 4.71
C GLN A 80 -5.94 -11.60 3.47
N TYR A 81 -5.26 -11.09 2.44
CA TYR A 81 -5.89 -10.62 1.21
C TYR A 81 -6.56 -11.74 0.41
N PHE A 82 -5.91 -12.89 0.28
CA PHE A 82 -6.49 -14.04 -0.43
C PHE A 82 -7.70 -14.59 0.31
N TYR A 83 -7.67 -14.68 1.64
CA TYR A 83 -8.87 -15.03 2.40
C TYR A 83 -10.03 -14.07 2.10
N GLN A 84 -9.78 -12.76 2.11
CA GLN A 84 -10.79 -11.76 1.79
C GLN A 84 -11.37 -11.92 0.38
N LEU A 85 -10.51 -12.10 -0.62
CA LEU A 85 -10.92 -12.34 -2.00
C LEU A 85 -11.82 -13.58 -2.12
N PHE A 86 -11.36 -14.71 -1.59
CA PHE A 86 -12.08 -15.99 -1.66
C PHE A 86 -13.44 -15.89 -0.97
N SER A 87 -13.49 -15.36 0.26
CA SER A 87 -14.76 -15.19 0.99
C SER A 87 -15.75 -14.25 0.28
N ARG A 88 -15.25 -13.19 -0.35
CA ARG A 88 -16.11 -12.25 -1.10
C ARG A 88 -16.69 -12.88 -2.34
N VAL A 89 -15.89 -13.65 -3.07
CA VAL A 89 -16.32 -14.34 -4.31
C VAL A 89 -17.25 -15.51 -3.99
N GLU A 90 -17.00 -16.23 -2.89
CA GLU A 90 -17.91 -17.26 -2.37
C GLU A 90 -19.31 -16.71 -2.08
N LYS A 91 -19.41 -15.50 -1.50
CA LYS A 91 -20.70 -14.83 -1.30
C LYS A 91 -21.46 -14.50 -2.58
N LEU A 92 -20.76 -14.36 -3.70
CA LEU A 92 -21.38 -14.23 -5.02
C LEU A 92 -21.80 -15.59 -5.61
N GLY A 93 -21.51 -16.70 -4.94
CA GLY A 93 -21.91 -18.04 -5.38
C GLY A 93 -21.15 -18.55 -6.60
N ARG A 94 -19.95 -18.02 -6.89
CA ARG A 94 -19.16 -18.40 -8.06
C ARG A 94 -17.68 -18.55 -7.76
N LYS A 95 -16.92 -19.01 -8.77
CA LYS A 95 -15.44 -19.14 -8.71
C LYS A 95 -14.72 -17.82 -9.00
N ILE A 96 -13.46 -17.74 -8.57
CA ILE A 96 -12.58 -16.60 -8.84
C ILE A 96 -12.26 -16.53 -10.32
N THR A 97 -12.27 -15.30 -10.83
CA THR A 97 -11.91 -14.94 -12.19
C THR A 97 -10.73 -13.98 -12.18
N LEU A 98 -10.09 -13.79 -13.34
CA LEU A 98 -9.02 -12.80 -13.50
C LEU A 98 -9.47 -11.38 -13.12
N GLU A 99 -10.74 -11.05 -13.34
CA GLU A 99 -11.28 -9.74 -13.00
C GLU A 99 -11.41 -9.51 -11.49
N ASP A 100 -11.59 -10.56 -10.68
CA ASP A 100 -11.65 -10.41 -9.23
C ASP A 100 -10.29 -10.03 -8.65
N PHE A 101 -9.20 -10.54 -9.22
CA PHE A 101 -7.85 -10.12 -8.86
C PHE A 101 -7.60 -8.65 -9.18
N SER A 102 -8.01 -8.18 -10.37
CA SER A 102 -7.80 -6.78 -10.75
C SER A 102 -8.65 -5.79 -9.96
N ARG A 103 -9.85 -6.21 -9.52
CA ARG A 103 -10.73 -5.41 -8.67
C ARG A 103 -10.33 -5.40 -7.20
N THR A 104 -9.67 -6.47 -6.74
CA THR A 104 -9.15 -6.56 -5.37
C THR A 104 -7.81 -5.85 -5.23
N PHE A 105 -6.90 -6.01 -6.20
CA PHE A 105 -5.58 -5.39 -6.21
C PHE A 105 -5.44 -4.39 -7.36
N PRO A 106 -6.17 -3.26 -7.34
CA PRO A 106 -6.06 -2.26 -8.38
C PRO A 106 -4.65 -1.66 -8.36
N ASN A 107 -4.11 -1.37 -9.54
CA ASN A 107 -2.82 -0.70 -9.74
C ASN A 107 -1.57 -1.59 -9.60
N LYS A 108 -1.72 -2.92 -9.60
CA LYS A 108 -0.57 -3.85 -9.63
C LYS A 108 0.04 -4.07 -11.01
N ASP A 109 -0.78 -4.03 -12.07
CA ASP A 109 -0.29 -3.99 -13.44
C ASP A 109 -0.53 -2.61 -14.07
N ASN A 110 0.46 -2.15 -14.84
CA ASN A 110 0.24 -1.09 -15.81
C ASN A 110 -0.52 -1.66 -17.01
N LEU A 111 -1.50 -0.92 -17.54
CA LEU A 111 -2.26 -1.26 -18.76
C LEU A 111 -1.38 -1.56 -19.99
N PHE A 112 -0.08 -1.22 -19.94
CA PHE A 112 0.89 -1.42 -21.01
C PHE A 112 1.75 -2.68 -20.87
N LYS A 113 1.63 -3.45 -19.78
CA LYS A 113 2.39 -4.68 -19.53
C LYS A 113 1.46 -5.88 -19.34
N ASP A 114 0.87 -6.41 -20.42
CA ASP A 114 0.28 -7.76 -20.56
C ASP A 114 -0.57 -8.34 -19.39
N ASN A 115 -1.03 -7.55 -18.41
CA ASN A 115 -1.59 -8.03 -17.15
C ASN A 115 -0.75 -9.16 -16.50
N LEU A 116 0.59 -9.01 -16.44
CA LEU A 116 1.49 -10.07 -15.98
C LEU A 116 1.21 -10.52 -14.55
N TYR A 117 0.96 -9.58 -13.63
CA TYR A 117 0.67 -9.88 -12.23
C TYR A 117 -0.66 -10.65 -12.11
N TYR A 118 -1.73 -10.16 -12.75
CA TYR A 118 -3.03 -10.83 -12.67
C TYR A 118 -3.05 -12.19 -13.38
N ASN A 119 -2.35 -12.31 -14.51
CA ASN A 119 -2.17 -13.58 -15.19
C ASN A 119 -1.37 -14.57 -14.35
N ALA A 120 -0.36 -14.11 -13.59
CA ALA A 120 0.38 -14.97 -12.69
C ALA A 120 -0.52 -15.52 -11.57
N LEU A 121 -1.29 -14.65 -10.89
CA LEU A 121 -2.25 -15.07 -9.87
C LEU A 121 -3.29 -16.05 -10.41
N TYR A 122 -3.84 -15.77 -11.60
CA TYR A 122 -4.82 -16.65 -12.22
C TYR A 122 -4.20 -17.98 -12.67
N THR A 123 -2.94 -17.99 -13.11
CA THR A 123 -2.22 -19.22 -13.43
C THR A 123 -2.04 -20.07 -12.17
N ILE A 124 -1.61 -19.47 -11.06
CA ILE A 124 -1.46 -20.15 -9.76
C ILE A 124 -2.81 -20.71 -9.28
N TYR A 125 -3.88 -19.94 -9.44
CA TYR A 125 -5.23 -20.35 -9.05
C TYR A 125 -5.71 -21.58 -9.82
N ASN A 126 -5.29 -21.75 -11.07
CA ASN A 126 -5.59 -22.94 -11.86
C ASN A 126 -4.63 -24.12 -11.61
N LEU A 127 -3.60 -23.95 -10.77
CA LEU A 127 -2.67 -25.00 -10.39
C LEU A 127 -3.06 -25.73 -9.10
N VAL A 128 -3.89 -25.12 -8.26
CA VAL A 128 -4.38 -25.70 -7.00
C VAL A 128 -5.55 -26.65 -7.23
N ASP A 129 -5.66 -27.67 -6.39
CA ASP A 129 -6.70 -28.70 -6.51
C ASP A 129 -8.00 -28.18 -5.87
N ASN A 130 -7.89 -27.52 -4.71
CA ASN A 130 -9.02 -26.88 -4.05
C ASN A 130 -9.08 -25.37 -4.34
N THR A 131 -9.82 -25.00 -5.37
CA THR A 131 -10.02 -23.60 -5.76
C THR A 131 -10.89 -22.79 -4.77
N GLU A 132 -11.38 -23.40 -3.70
CA GLU A 132 -12.17 -22.74 -2.65
C GLU A 132 -11.35 -22.49 -1.37
N ASP A 133 -10.15 -23.07 -1.25
CA ASP A 133 -9.29 -22.90 -0.07
C ASP A 133 -8.26 -21.78 -0.27
N PRO A 134 -8.40 -20.63 0.41
CA PRO A 134 -7.43 -19.54 0.33
C PRO A 134 -6.04 -19.91 0.87
N LEU A 135 -5.93 -20.87 1.80
CA LEU A 135 -4.63 -21.31 2.33
C LEU A 135 -3.86 -22.12 1.30
N GLU A 136 -4.54 -23.00 0.57
CA GLU A 136 -3.93 -23.79 -0.51
C GLU A 136 -3.45 -22.87 -1.64
N PHE A 137 -4.27 -21.88 -2.02
CA PHE A 137 -3.87 -20.86 -2.99
C PHE A 137 -2.69 -20.01 -2.50
N TRP A 138 -2.70 -19.59 -1.24
CA TRP A 138 -1.59 -18.83 -0.65
C TRP A 138 -0.28 -19.62 -0.67
N GLU A 139 -0.32 -20.90 -0.32
CA GLU A 139 0.87 -21.76 -0.33
C GLU A 139 1.40 -21.96 -1.75
N ALA A 140 0.50 -22.17 -2.71
CA ALA A 140 0.87 -22.23 -4.12
C ALA A 140 1.46 -20.91 -4.61
N TRP A 141 0.88 -19.76 -4.23
CA TRP A 141 1.40 -18.44 -4.57
C TRP A 141 2.81 -18.25 -4.02
N ARG A 142 3.02 -18.53 -2.74
CA ARG A 142 4.31 -18.39 -2.07
C ARG A 142 5.43 -19.16 -2.77
N LEU A 143 5.10 -20.31 -3.37
CA LEU A 143 6.08 -21.20 -4.00
C LEU A 143 6.20 -21.01 -5.53
N ASN A 144 5.41 -20.14 -6.16
CA ASN A 144 5.34 -20.04 -7.63
C ASN A 144 5.28 -18.60 -8.14
N GLY A 145 5.89 -18.33 -9.30
CA GLY A 145 5.72 -17.07 -10.03
C GLY A 145 6.59 -15.89 -9.55
N HIS A 146 7.44 -16.11 -8.56
CA HIS A 146 8.34 -15.13 -7.98
C HIS A 146 9.71 -15.10 -8.69
N ASP A 147 10.17 -13.90 -9.08
CA ASP A 147 11.51 -13.65 -9.61
C ASP A 147 12.39 -13.05 -8.51
N PHE A 148 13.46 -13.78 -8.16
CA PHE A 148 14.43 -13.37 -7.15
C PHE A 148 15.64 -12.66 -7.75
N THR A 149 15.73 -12.54 -9.08
CA THR A 149 16.90 -11.93 -9.73
C THR A 149 16.99 -10.44 -9.43
N LEU A 150 18.21 -9.95 -9.22
CA LEU A 150 18.46 -8.53 -9.02
C LEU A 150 18.36 -7.78 -10.36
N PRO A 151 17.77 -6.56 -10.37
CA PRO A 151 17.83 -5.70 -11.54
C PRO A 151 19.28 -5.36 -11.94
N GLU A 152 19.49 -5.09 -13.23
CA GLU A 152 20.80 -4.71 -13.76
C GLU A 152 21.37 -3.48 -13.02
N GLY A 153 22.62 -3.60 -12.57
CA GLY A 153 23.33 -2.53 -11.85
C GLY A 153 23.00 -2.40 -10.37
N ILE A 154 22.15 -3.29 -9.82
CA ILE A 154 21.86 -3.38 -8.39
C ILE A 154 22.64 -4.53 -7.75
N THR A 155 23.24 -4.27 -6.60
CA THR A 155 23.83 -5.27 -5.71
C THR A 155 23.09 -5.29 -4.37
N ALA A 156 23.08 -6.44 -3.70
CA ALA A 156 22.44 -6.61 -2.41
C ALA A 156 23.44 -7.12 -1.36
N LEU A 157 23.30 -6.68 -0.10
CA LEU A 157 24.09 -7.22 1.02
C LEU A 157 23.71 -8.68 1.30
N ILE A 158 22.41 -8.98 1.30
CA ILE A 158 21.90 -10.35 1.40
C ILE A 158 21.68 -10.92 -0.01
N PRO A 159 22.33 -12.06 -0.36
CA PRO A 159 22.18 -12.66 -1.69
C PRO A 159 20.73 -13.11 -1.99
N PRO A 160 20.30 -13.05 -3.27
CA PRO A 160 18.99 -13.55 -3.71
C PRO A 160 18.67 -14.98 -3.29
N GLU A 161 19.66 -15.88 -3.30
CA GLU A 161 19.48 -17.28 -2.92
C GLU A 161 19.12 -17.43 -1.43
N GLU A 162 19.71 -16.59 -0.58
CA GLU A 162 19.37 -16.55 0.84
C GLU A 162 17.95 -16.00 1.05
N ILE A 163 17.57 -14.96 0.31
CA ILE A 163 16.20 -14.44 0.33
C ILE A 163 15.18 -15.48 -0.15
N LYS A 164 15.53 -16.25 -1.19
CA LYS A 164 14.69 -17.35 -1.68
C LYS A 164 14.49 -18.42 -0.60
N GLU A 165 15.55 -18.81 0.10
CA GLU A 165 15.43 -19.75 1.22
C GLU A 165 14.55 -19.19 2.35
N MET A 166 14.72 -17.90 2.69
CA MET A 166 13.86 -17.25 3.68
C MET A 166 12.38 -17.26 3.26
N TRP A 167 12.10 -16.91 2.01
CA TRP A 167 10.77 -16.88 1.40
C TRP A 167 10.10 -18.25 1.37
N GLU A 168 10.83 -19.28 0.92
CA GLU A 168 10.27 -20.60 0.69
C GLU A 168 10.21 -21.48 1.95
N ARG A 169 10.98 -21.18 3.01
CA ARG A 169 11.14 -22.15 4.12
C ARG A 169 10.98 -21.63 5.53
N SER A 170 11.27 -20.35 5.81
CA SER A 170 11.50 -19.93 7.21
C SER A 170 10.77 -18.67 7.66
N ALA A 171 10.26 -17.84 6.75
CA ALA A 171 9.65 -16.57 7.14
C ALA A 171 8.29 -16.74 7.86
N VAL A 172 7.41 -17.62 7.37
CA VAL A 172 6.10 -17.90 7.98
C VAL A 172 6.12 -19.30 8.61
N THR A 173 5.77 -19.37 9.89
CA THR A 173 5.79 -20.62 10.65
C THR A 173 4.43 -21.31 10.66
N LYS A 174 4.39 -22.60 10.98
CA LYS A 174 3.13 -23.32 11.20
C LYS A 174 2.28 -22.64 12.28
N ASP A 175 2.91 -22.17 13.36
CA ASP A 175 2.24 -21.43 14.43
C ASP A 175 1.56 -20.14 13.92
N ASP A 176 2.15 -19.46 12.94
CA ASP A 176 1.52 -18.28 12.31
C ASP A 176 0.25 -18.70 11.55
N ILE A 177 0.31 -19.78 10.76
CA ILE A 177 -0.84 -20.31 10.01
C ILE A 177 -1.95 -20.79 10.95
N ASP A 178 -1.59 -21.49 12.01
CA ASP A 178 -2.54 -21.97 13.03
C ASP A 178 -3.22 -20.79 13.73
N LYS A 179 -2.45 -19.75 14.10
CA LYS A 179 -3.01 -18.51 14.68
C LYS A 179 -3.94 -17.79 13.72
N PHE A 180 -3.54 -17.62 12.47
CA PHE A 180 -4.39 -17.01 11.44
C PHE A 180 -5.71 -17.77 11.33
N SER A 181 -5.65 -19.08 11.12
CA SER A 181 -6.82 -19.96 10.94
C SER A 181 -7.76 -19.92 12.14
N GLN A 182 -7.23 -19.84 13.36
CA GLN A 182 -8.01 -19.74 14.59
C GLN A 182 -8.68 -18.38 14.79
N ASN A 183 -8.25 -17.32 14.10
CA ASN A 183 -8.74 -15.96 14.30
C ASN A 183 -9.42 -15.35 13.07
N VAL A 184 -9.27 -15.94 11.89
CA VAL A 184 -9.75 -15.39 10.61
C VAL A 184 -11.26 -15.12 10.59
N TRP A 185 -12.05 -15.89 11.35
CA TRP A 185 -13.50 -15.68 11.49
C TRP A 185 -13.89 -14.38 12.23
N LYS A 186 -12.92 -13.72 12.88
CA LYS A 186 -13.09 -12.40 13.52
C LYS A 186 -13.01 -11.24 12.54
N ILE A 187 -12.61 -11.49 11.28
CA ILE A 187 -12.66 -10.48 10.22
C ILE A 187 -14.11 -9.99 10.10
N ASP A 188 -14.28 -8.67 10.05
CA ASP A 188 -15.60 -8.05 9.91
C ASP A 188 -16.33 -8.59 8.67
N ARG A 189 -17.48 -9.22 8.90
CA ARG A 189 -18.28 -9.88 7.86
C ARG A 189 -18.97 -8.88 6.95
N GLU A 190 -19.21 -7.64 7.39
CA GLU A 190 -19.82 -6.60 6.55
C GLU A 190 -18.87 -6.18 5.44
N LYS A 191 -17.57 -5.98 5.74
CA LYS A 191 -16.58 -5.63 4.71
C LYS A 191 -16.32 -6.75 3.70
N LEU A 192 -16.55 -8.01 4.09
CA LEU A 192 -16.46 -9.17 3.20
C LEU A 192 -17.72 -9.35 2.34
N ASP A 193 -18.74 -8.51 2.49
CA ASP A 193 -19.97 -8.58 1.71
C ASP A 193 -19.91 -7.66 0.49
N PRO A 194 -19.84 -8.19 -0.75
CA PRO A 194 -19.81 -7.37 -1.96
C PRO A 194 -21.03 -6.44 -2.11
N ASP A 195 -22.17 -6.77 -1.50
CA ASP A 195 -23.37 -5.94 -1.56
C ASP A 195 -23.35 -4.78 -0.55
N LYS A 196 -22.45 -4.83 0.44
CA LYS A 196 -22.33 -3.81 1.49
C LYS A 196 -21.06 -2.98 1.41
N ALA A 197 -19.98 -3.50 0.83
CA ALA A 197 -18.69 -2.83 0.84
C ALA A 197 -17.84 -3.09 -0.42
N LEU A 198 -17.19 -2.03 -0.88
CA LEU A 198 -16.04 -2.10 -1.76
C LEU A 198 -14.82 -2.33 -0.87
N LEU A 199 -14.14 -3.45 -1.08
CA LEU A 199 -12.88 -3.77 -0.42
C LEU A 199 -11.78 -3.86 -1.48
N VAL A 200 -10.70 -3.12 -1.23
CA VAL A 200 -9.53 -3.00 -2.09
C VAL A 200 -8.29 -3.24 -1.25
N ASN A 201 -7.36 -4.04 -1.76
CA ASN A 201 -6.07 -4.35 -1.13
C ASN A 201 -4.90 -3.75 -1.90
N GLU A 202 -3.84 -3.37 -1.17
CA GLU A 202 -2.60 -2.77 -1.69
C GLU A 202 -2.84 -1.62 -2.68
N ALA A 203 -3.78 -0.73 -2.34
CA ALA A 203 -4.16 0.40 -3.16
C ALA A 203 -3.02 1.43 -3.21
N MET A 204 -2.44 1.64 -4.39
CA MET A 204 -1.45 2.68 -4.61
C MET A 204 -2.11 3.98 -5.10
N PHE A 205 -1.89 5.07 -4.37
CA PHE A 205 -2.35 6.42 -4.71
C PHE A 205 -1.17 7.36 -4.86
N VAL A 206 -1.29 8.36 -5.73
CA VAL A 206 -0.36 9.49 -5.82
C VAL A 206 -1.12 10.77 -5.57
N THR A 207 -0.65 11.58 -4.62
CA THR A 207 -1.28 12.86 -4.29
C THR A 207 -0.34 13.99 -4.62
N ASN A 208 -0.80 14.96 -5.41
CA ASN A 208 -0.10 16.23 -5.60
C ASN A 208 -0.71 17.24 -4.64
N THR A 209 0.07 17.64 -3.64
CA THR A 209 -0.30 18.66 -2.67
C THR A 209 0.37 19.98 -3.05
N TYR A 210 -0.44 21.01 -3.29
CA TYR A 210 0.02 22.37 -3.58
C TYR A 210 0.18 23.12 -2.26
N LEU A 211 1.40 23.10 -1.71
CA LEU A 211 1.73 23.79 -0.46
C LEU A 211 2.12 25.24 -0.74
N LYS A 212 2.08 26.09 0.29
CA LYS A 212 2.35 27.53 0.20
C LYS A 212 3.66 27.85 -0.51
N ASN A 213 4.72 27.07 -0.26
CA ASN A 213 6.07 27.36 -0.74
C ASN A 213 6.63 26.32 -1.72
N GLY A 214 5.84 25.35 -2.17
CA GLY A 214 6.27 24.38 -3.16
C GLY A 214 5.29 23.23 -3.35
N ASN A 215 5.41 22.53 -4.47
CA ASN A 215 4.55 21.38 -4.76
C ASN A 215 5.18 20.12 -4.18
N LEU A 216 4.35 19.25 -3.61
CA LEU A 216 4.78 17.96 -3.07
C LEU A 216 3.96 16.84 -3.70
N GLN A 217 4.63 15.87 -4.33
CA GLN A 217 4.00 14.67 -4.83
C GLN A 217 4.33 13.49 -3.91
N VAL A 218 3.31 12.88 -3.31
CA VAL A 218 3.47 11.75 -2.39
C VAL A 218 2.79 10.51 -2.97
N PRO A 219 3.55 9.47 -3.37
CA PRO A 219 3.01 8.13 -3.54
C PRO A 219 2.77 7.48 -2.17
N THR A 220 1.59 6.89 -2.01
CA THR A 220 1.15 6.23 -0.79
C THR A 220 0.55 4.86 -1.13
N MET A 221 0.80 3.87 -0.29
CA MET A 221 0.18 2.54 -0.38
C MET A 221 -0.72 2.35 0.83
N VAL A 222 -1.94 1.90 0.58
CA VAL A 222 -2.90 1.51 1.62
C VAL A 222 -3.08 0.00 1.53
N ASP A 223 -2.76 -0.71 2.61
CA ASP A 223 -2.86 -2.18 2.67
C ASP A 223 -4.29 -2.66 2.43
N GLU A 224 -5.26 -2.05 3.10
CA GLU A 224 -6.67 -2.28 2.84
C GLU A 224 -7.51 -1.00 2.96
N LEU A 225 -8.33 -0.78 1.93
CA LEU A 225 -9.34 0.27 1.85
C LEU A 225 -10.72 -0.37 1.79
N VAL A 226 -11.59 0.03 2.70
CA VAL A 226 -13.00 -0.37 2.71
C VAL A 226 -13.88 0.87 2.56
N VAL A 227 -14.65 0.92 1.48
CA VAL A 227 -15.69 1.94 1.29
C VAL A 227 -17.05 1.27 1.52
N PRO A 228 -17.84 1.66 2.53
CA PRO A 228 -19.17 1.10 2.73
C PRO A 228 -20.17 1.69 1.72
N LYS A 229 -21.13 0.89 1.27
CA LYS A 229 -22.23 1.33 0.40
C LYS A 229 -23.11 2.40 1.02
N GLU A 230 -23.18 2.41 2.35
CA GLU A 230 -23.93 3.39 3.15
C GLU A 230 -23.17 4.71 3.37
N PHE A 231 -22.00 4.90 2.76
CA PHE A 231 -21.27 6.17 2.80
C PHE A 231 -22.18 7.36 2.36
N PRO A 232 -22.18 8.51 3.06
CA PRO A 232 -21.31 8.92 4.18
C PRO A 232 -21.82 8.55 5.59
N ASN A 233 -22.92 7.80 5.73
CA ASN A 233 -23.46 7.44 7.05
C ASN A 233 -22.58 6.41 7.79
N LYS A 234 -21.87 5.57 7.02
CA LYS A 234 -20.75 4.77 7.52
C LYS A 234 -19.45 5.33 6.91
N PRO A 235 -18.40 5.55 7.71
CA PRO A 235 -17.14 6.11 7.22
C PRO A 235 -16.30 5.10 6.45
N ILE A 236 -15.42 5.62 5.59
CA ILE A 236 -14.38 4.85 4.91
C ILE A 236 -13.40 4.30 5.96
N GLN A 237 -12.97 3.05 5.82
CA GLN A 237 -11.97 2.45 6.71
C GLN A 237 -10.67 2.24 5.95
N LEU A 238 -9.56 2.69 6.55
CA LEU A 238 -8.20 2.35 6.17
C LEU A 238 -7.63 1.40 7.21
N ILE A 239 -7.08 0.30 6.74
CA ILE A 239 -6.45 -0.72 7.56
C ILE A 239 -5.01 -0.87 7.09
N ASP A 240 -4.07 -0.77 8.02
CA ASP A 240 -2.65 -1.02 7.82
C ASP A 240 -2.25 -2.22 8.67
N TYR A 241 -1.69 -3.25 8.03
CA TYR A 241 -1.41 -4.50 8.71
C TYR A 241 -0.05 -4.43 9.40
N LYS A 242 -0.03 -4.68 10.71
CA LYS A 242 1.19 -4.67 11.53
C LYS A 242 1.32 -5.98 12.29
N THR A 243 2.53 -6.52 12.38
CA THR A 243 2.81 -7.73 13.17
C THR A 243 3.97 -7.52 14.15
N GLY A 244 4.03 -8.36 15.19
CA GLY A 244 5.14 -8.36 16.15
C GLY A 244 5.35 -7.00 16.81
N LYS A 245 6.60 -6.51 16.83
CA LYS A 245 6.98 -5.23 17.47
C LYS A 245 6.39 -3.99 16.79
N GLN A 246 5.87 -4.12 15.58
CA GLN A 246 5.25 -3.02 14.83
C GLN A 246 3.78 -2.82 15.23
N PHE A 247 3.12 -3.82 15.83
CA PHE A 247 1.73 -3.68 16.30
C PHE A 247 1.72 -2.94 17.65
N LYS A 248 1.79 -1.62 17.58
CA LYS A 248 1.81 -0.69 18.71
C LYS A 248 1.17 0.64 18.30
N GLU A 249 0.92 1.50 19.28
CA GLU A 249 0.43 2.86 19.03
C GLU A 249 1.36 3.66 18.09
N PRO A 250 0.82 4.51 17.20
CA PRO A 250 1.60 5.22 16.20
C PRO A 250 2.54 6.27 16.83
N SER A 251 3.80 6.26 16.40
CA SER A 251 4.77 7.33 16.64
C SER A 251 4.43 8.59 15.85
N ASP A 252 5.13 9.70 16.07
CA ASP A 252 4.84 10.95 15.34
C ASP A 252 5.14 10.83 13.83
N ILE A 253 6.13 10.02 13.45
CA ILE A 253 6.38 9.68 12.04
C ILE A 253 5.18 8.89 11.49
N ASP A 254 4.72 7.87 12.22
CA ASP A 254 3.57 7.06 11.80
C ASP A 254 2.30 7.91 11.62
N LYS A 255 2.05 8.88 12.52
CA LYS A 255 0.92 9.81 12.41
C LYS A 255 0.97 10.65 11.13
N LEU A 256 2.17 11.10 10.71
CA LEU A 256 2.34 11.77 9.41
C LEU A 256 1.98 10.84 8.25
N GLN A 257 2.40 9.58 8.29
CA GLN A 257 2.06 8.60 7.26
C GLN A 257 0.54 8.38 7.20
N ILE A 258 -0.11 8.26 8.35
CA ILE A 258 -1.57 8.12 8.46
C ILE A 258 -2.26 9.35 7.86
N PHE A 259 -1.81 10.56 8.18
CA PHE A 259 -2.34 11.78 7.60
C PHE A 259 -2.19 11.83 6.08
N LEU A 260 -1.03 11.43 5.54
CA LEU A 260 -0.78 11.33 4.11
C LEU A 260 -1.68 10.26 3.44
N MET A 261 -1.89 9.11 4.09
CA MET A 261 -2.83 8.08 3.64
C MET A 261 -4.26 8.62 3.56
N MET A 262 -4.75 9.25 4.64
CA MET A 262 -6.10 9.85 4.67
C MET A 262 -6.26 10.90 3.57
N THR A 263 -5.26 11.76 3.37
CA THR A 263 -5.26 12.78 2.31
C THR A 263 -5.28 12.15 0.91
N SER A 264 -4.57 11.04 0.71
CA SER A 264 -4.60 10.32 -0.57
C SER A 264 -5.97 9.73 -0.88
N VAL A 265 -6.69 9.26 0.14
CA VAL A 265 -8.04 8.71 0.01
C VAL A 265 -9.08 9.81 -0.18
N LEU A 266 -8.91 10.96 0.48
CA LEU A 266 -9.73 12.15 0.23
C LEU A 266 -9.75 12.48 -1.27
N THR A 267 -8.57 12.59 -1.86
CA THR A 267 -8.41 13.04 -3.24
C THR A 267 -8.72 11.98 -4.30
N ASN A 268 -8.45 10.71 -3.99
CA ASN A 268 -8.59 9.64 -4.98
C ASN A 268 -9.88 8.82 -4.84
N ILE A 269 -10.54 8.84 -3.68
CA ILE A 269 -11.70 8.00 -3.38
C ILE A 269 -12.90 8.84 -2.95
N TYR A 270 -12.78 9.68 -1.91
CA TYR A 270 -13.92 10.41 -1.35
C TYR A 270 -14.64 11.26 -2.40
N PHE A 271 -13.90 12.06 -3.17
CA PHE A 271 -14.48 12.87 -4.26
C PHE A 271 -15.06 12.06 -5.43
N LYS A 272 -14.89 10.72 -5.43
CA LYS A 272 -15.30 9.81 -6.51
C LYS A 272 -16.17 8.66 -6.03
N VAL A 273 -16.64 8.71 -4.78
CA VAL A 273 -17.39 7.63 -4.16
C VAL A 273 -18.70 7.31 -4.92
N GLU A 274 -19.27 8.32 -5.60
CA GLU A 274 -20.48 8.19 -6.42
C GLU A 274 -20.24 7.35 -7.69
N ASP A 275 -19.00 7.18 -8.14
CA ASP A 275 -18.66 6.40 -9.33
C ASP A 275 -18.62 4.88 -9.07
N ILE A 276 -18.65 4.46 -7.80
CA ILE A 276 -18.56 3.05 -7.42
C ILE A 276 -19.74 2.27 -8.02
N GLN A 277 -19.42 1.22 -8.77
CA GLN A 277 -20.41 0.32 -9.34
C GLN A 277 -20.76 -0.76 -8.32
N TRP A 278 -21.85 -0.49 -7.59
CA TRP A 278 -22.43 -1.41 -6.62
C TRP A 278 -23.37 -2.44 -7.24
N ASN A 279 -24.09 -2.03 -8.29
CA ASN A 279 -25.25 -2.78 -8.77
C ASN A 279 -24.85 -3.81 -9.82
N GLN A 280 -25.37 -5.01 -9.64
CA GLN A 280 -25.46 -6.04 -10.66
C GLN A 280 -26.63 -5.69 -11.57
N SER A 281 -26.39 -5.55 -12.86
CA SER A 281 -27.48 -5.36 -13.82
C SER A 281 -28.34 -6.62 -13.91
N MET A 282 -29.61 -6.48 -14.27
CA MET A 282 -30.49 -7.64 -14.55
C MET A 282 -29.90 -8.59 -15.60
N TRP A 283 -29.10 -8.04 -16.52
CA TRP A 283 -28.34 -8.83 -17.49
C TRP A 283 -27.29 -9.69 -16.79
N GLU A 284 -26.53 -9.14 -15.85
CA GLU A 284 -25.50 -9.88 -15.11
C GLU A 284 -26.09 -10.97 -14.23
N ILE A 285 -27.23 -10.69 -13.59
CA ILE A 285 -27.97 -11.70 -12.82
C ILE A 285 -28.47 -12.82 -13.74
N ALA A 286 -29.02 -12.49 -14.91
CA ALA A 286 -29.54 -13.47 -15.87
C ALA A 286 -28.46 -14.33 -16.54
N HIS A 287 -27.19 -13.91 -16.51
CA HIS A 287 -26.07 -14.60 -17.17
C HIS A 287 -25.00 -15.09 -16.17
N ASP A 288 -25.31 -15.12 -14.87
CA ASP A 288 -24.39 -15.54 -13.80
C ASP A 288 -23.02 -14.82 -13.86
N SER A 289 -23.05 -13.55 -14.24
CA SER A 289 -21.85 -12.71 -14.34
C SER A 289 -21.77 -11.73 -13.18
N LEU A 290 -22.08 -12.22 -11.97
CA LEU A 290 -21.99 -11.46 -10.73
C LEU A 290 -20.56 -11.01 -10.49
N ARG A 291 -20.37 -9.86 -9.87
CA ARG A 291 -19.09 -9.16 -9.97
C ARG A 291 -18.83 -8.35 -8.71
N LEU A 292 -17.59 -8.37 -8.22
CA LEU A 292 -17.21 -7.56 -7.06
C LEU A 292 -17.42 -6.06 -7.36
N PRO A 293 -17.85 -5.23 -6.38
CA PRO A 293 -17.94 -3.79 -6.60
C PRO A 293 -16.59 -3.23 -7.00
N PHE A 294 -16.59 -2.19 -7.85
CA PHE A 294 -15.37 -1.59 -8.38
C PHE A 294 -15.60 -0.14 -8.78
N ILE A 295 -14.50 0.60 -8.94
CA ILE A 295 -14.51 1.95 -9.53
C ILE A 295 -14.10 1.81 -11.00
N PRO A 296 -14.91 2.26 -11.98
CA PRO A 296 -14.62 2.08 -13.39
C PRO A 296 -13.26 2.66 -13.82
N PRO A 297 -12.48 1.93 -14.64
CA PRO A 297 -11.14 2.37 -15.05
C PRO A 297 -11.14 3.63 -15.92
N ARG A 298 -12.23 3.88 -16.68
CA ARG A 298 -12.28 4.81 -17.83
C ARG A 298 -12.00 6.29 -17.53
N LYS A 299 -11.82 6.71 -16.27
CA LYS A 299 -11.37 8.07 -15.96
C LYS A 299 -10.30 8.21 -14.87
N TYR A 300 -10.10 7.23 -13.97
CA TYR A 300 -9.30 7.49 -12.75
C TYR A 300 -8.45 6.33 -12.21
N PHE A 301 -8.57 5.12 -12.77
CA PHE A 301 -7.89 3.90 -12.28
C PHE A 301 -6.92 3.29 -13.31
N ASN A 302 -6.60 4.04 -14.36
CA ASN A 302 -5.68 3.59 -15.39
C ASN A 302 -4.25 3.98 -15.00
N ALA A 303 -3.56 3.08 -14.27
CA ALA A 303 -2.12 3.07 -14.00
C ALA A 303 -1.58 3.96 -12.84
N ILE A 304 -2.33 4.08 -11.73
CA ILE A 304 -2.09 4.89 -10.50
C ILE A 304 -3.05 6.07 -10.45
N ALA A 305 -3.94 6.11 -9.44
CA ALA A 305 -4.83 7.24 -9.25
C ALA A 305 -4.03 8.45 -8.78
N ILE A 306 -4.07 9.53 -9.56
CA ILE A 306 -3.37 10.79 -9.28
C ILE A 306 -4.40 11.81 -8.80
N GLY A 307 -4.33 12.12 -7.50
CA GLY A 307 -5.09 13.18 -6.84
C GLY A 307 -4.36 14.51 -6.88
N LYS A 308 -5.11 15.59 -6.70
CA LYS A 308 -4.62 16.97 -6.60
C LYS A 308 -5.39 17.66 -5.48
N ILE A 309 -4.69 18.41 -4.62
CA ILE A 309 -5.30 19.12 -3.50
C ILE A 309 -4.46 20.31 -3.05
N THR A 310 -5.11 21.41 -2.66
CA THR A 310 -4.47 22.57 -2.03
C THR A 310 -4.57 22.50 -0.51
N GLU A 311 -3.80 23.33 0.21
CA GLU A 311 -3.96 23.46 1.67
C GLU A 311 -5.40 23.91 2.04
N GLU A 312 -5.98 24.83 1.27
CA GLU A 312 -7.34 25.35 1.48
C GLU A 312 -8.39 24.25 1.37
N ASP A 313 -8.28 23.38 0.36
CA ASP A 313 -9.19 22.23 0.19
C ASP A 313 -9.13 21.27 1.39
N ILE A 314 -7.94 21.03 1.96
CA ILE A 314 -7.77 20.18 3.15
C ILE A 314 -8.49 20.76 4.36
N PHE A 315 -8.41 22.09 4.56
CA PHE A 315 -9.14 22.76 5.63
C PHE A 315 -10.66 22.74 5.40
N MET A 316 -11.11 22.96 4.16
CA MET A 316 -12.53 22.91 3.80
C MET A 316 -13.14 21.53 4.07
N GLU A 317 -12.37 20.46 3.83
CA GLU A 317 -12.80 19.08 4.06
C GLU A 317 -12.38 18.54 5.43
N SER A 318 -12.14 19.40 6.43
CA SER A 318 -11.73 18.97 7.80
C SER A 318 -12.67 17.93 8.44
N ASP A 319 -13.96 17.97 8.10
CA ASP A 319 -14.96 17.00 8.55
C ASP A 319 -14.70 15.58 8.00
N PHE A 320 -14.09 15.45 6.82
CA PHE A 320 -13.66 14.16 6.30
C PHE A 320 -12.73 13.48 7.30
N PHE A 321 -11.63 14.15 7.65
CA PHE A 321 -10.60 13.63 8.57
C PHE A 321 -11.12 13.33 9.98
N ARG A 322 -12.17 14.03 10.40
CA ARG A 322 -12.72 13.90 11.75
C ARG A 322 -13.80 12.84 11.88
N LYS A 323 -14.57 12.58 10.81
CA LYS A 323 -15.82 11.81 10.89
C LYS A 323 -16.03 10.80 9.77
N LEU A 324 -15.49 11.04 8.58
CA LEU A 324 -15.82 10.27 7.38
C LEU A 324 -14.75 9.25 6.98
N ILE A 325 -13.61 9.25 7.68
CA ILE A 325 -12.54 8.26 7.53
C ILE A 325 -12.05 7.76 8.89
N PHE A 326 -11.85 6.46 9.00
CA PHE A 326 -11.24 5.80 10.15
C PHE A 326 -9.98 5.07 9.74
N PHE A 327 -8.97 5.15 10.59
CA PHE A 327 -7.72 4.41 10.43
C PHE A 327 -7.56 3.44 11.60
N LYS A 328 -7.05 2.24 11.32
CA LYS A 328 -6.63 1.30 12.36
C LYS A 328 -5.45 0.45 11.92
N TYR A 329 -4.60 0.10 12.88
CA TYR A 329 -3.71 -1.03 12.73
C TYR A 329 -4.46 -2.32 13.02
N VAL A 330 -4.21 -3.36 12.23
CA VAL A 330 -4.73 -4.71 12.48
C VAL A 330 -3.58 -5.69 12.48
N ASN A 331 -3.56 -6.59 13.46
CA ASN A 331 -2.67 -7.74 13.42
C ASN A 331 -3.37 -8.88 12.65
N PRO A 332 -2.93 -9.23 11.44
CA PRO A 332 -3.59 -10.25 10.62
C PRO A 332 -3.63 -11.65 11.28
N LEU A 333 -2.72 -11.96 12.21
CA LEU A 333 -2.70 -13.26 12.89
C LEU A 333 -3.72 -13.38 14.02
N THR A 334 -3.98 -12.28 14.75
CA THR A 334 -4.85 -12.29 15.93
C THR A 334 -6.19 -11.60 15.70
N GLN A 335 -6.27 -10.78 14.64
CA GLN A 335 -7.35 -9.85 14.32
C GLN A 335 -7.61 -8.80 15.41
N GLU A 336 -6.64 -8.59 16.31
CA GLU A 336 -6.64 -7.46 17.22
C GLU A 336 -6.40 -6.16 16.46
N SER A 337 -6.99 -5.07 16.93
CA SER A 337 -6.89 -3.76 16.30
C SER A 337 -6.55 -2.63 17.26
N ILE A 338 -5.78 -1.68 16.77
CA ILE A 338 -5.53 -0.38 17.41
C ILE A 338 -6.20 0.68 16.55
N GLU A 339 -7.26 1.29 17.05
CA GLU A 339 -7.97 2.36 16.37
C GLU A 339 -7.24 3.68 16.59
N VAL A 340 -6.99 4.43 15.51
CA VAL A 340 -6.34 5.74 15.58
C VAL A 340 -7.35 6.79 15.14
N ASN A 341 -7.84 7.57 16.09
CA ASN A 341 -8.84 8.59 15.84
C ASN A 341 -8.20 9.98 15.62
N ALA A 342 -9.01 10.96 15.21
CA ALA A 342 -8.53 12.31 14.93
C ALA A 342 -7.87 13.02 16.13
N LYS A 343 -8.19 12.64 17.37
CA LYS A 343 -7.50 13.17 18.56
C LYS A 343 -6.11 12.57 18.72
N ASP A 344 -5.96 11.27 18.48
CA ASP A 344 -4.67 10.56 18.56
C ASP A 344 -3.67 11.11 17.53
N LEU A 345 -4.18 11.46 16.34
CA LEU A 345 -3.42 12.15 15.29
C LEU A 345 -3.18 13.64 15.59
N GLY A 346 -3.93 14.26 16.49
CA GLY A 346 -3.90 15.71 16.72
C GLY A 346 -4.73 16.55 15.75
N ILE A 347 -5.33 15.96 14.72
CA ILE A 347 -6.10 16.66 13.65
C ILE A 347 -7.59 16.91 13.98
N HIS A 348 -8.01 16.65 15.22
CA HIS A 348 -9.35 16.95 15.71
C HIS A 348 -9.70 18.45 15.71
N ARG A 349 -8.71 19.33 15.50
CA ARG A 349 -8.87 20.79 15.33
C ARG A 349 -8.08 21.26 14.10
N ASP A 350 -8.42 22.44 13.60
CA ASP A 350 -7.78 23.00 12.40
C ASP A 350 -6.30 23.31 12.67
N GLU A 351 -5.93 23.67 13.90
CA GLU A 351 -4.52 23.92 14.25
C GLU A 351 -3.65 22.68 14.01
N GLY A 352 -4.12 21.50 14.39
CA GLY A 352 -3.37 20.25 14.18
C GLY A 352 -3.22 19.88 12.71
N ILE A 353 -4.22 20.18 11.87
CA ILE A 353 -4.10 20.04 10.41
C ILE A 353 -3.04 21.02 9.89
N GLY A 354 -3.06 22.26 10.37
CA GLY A 354 -2.07 23.29 10.05
C GLY A 354 -0.64 22.87 10.42
N ASP A 355 -0.43 22.24 11.58
CA ASP A 355 0.87 21.74 12.03
C ASP A 355 1.43 20.66 11.08
N PHE A 356 0.59 19.75 10.59
CA PHE A 356 0.99 18.77 9.58
C PHE A 356 1.38 19.42 8.24
N LEU A 357 0.56 20.36 7.75
CA LEU A 357 0.83 21.05 6.49
C LEU A 357 2.11 21.88 6.57
N ALA A 358 2.33 22.59 7.67
CA ALA A 358 3.56 23.33 7.92
C ALA A 358 4.78 22.40 7.97
N SER A 359 4.67 21.26 8.66
CA SER A 359 5.73 20.25 8.73
C SER A 359 6.07 19.68 7.35
N LEU A 360 5.05 19.38 6.53
CA LEU A 360 5.24 18.92 5.15
C LEU A 360 5.90 19.98 4.27
N ASP A 361 5.48 21.25 4.39
CA ASP A 361 6.05 22.37 3.62
C ASP A 361 7.52 22.61 3.98
N ASP A 362 7.87 22.54 5.26
CA ASP A 362 9.26 22.70 5.71
C ASP A 362 10.15 21.52 5.31
N LEU A 363 9.65 20.29 5.41
CA LEU A 363 10.34 19.09 4.90
C LEU A 363 10.56 19.18 3.39
N ASN A 364 9.54 19.64 2.64
CA ASN A 364 9.62 19.81 1.19
C ASN A 364 10.67 20.86 0.81
N LYS A 365 10.69 22.01 1.49
CA LYS A 365 11.73 23.05 1.30
C LYS A 365 13.12 22.51 1.59
N PHE A 366 13.29 21.83 2.72
CA PHE A 366 14.57 21.27 3.13
C PHE A 366 15.10 20.28 2.09
N TYR A 367 14.25 19.33 1.67
CA TYR A 367 14.63 18.36 0.66
C TYR A 367 14.94 19.02 -0.69
N THR A 368 14.10 19.96 -1.13
CA THR A 368 14.31 20.67 -2.40
C THR A 368 15.63 21.45 -2.39
N LYS A 369 15.92 22.16 -1.30
CA LYS A 369 17.17 22.92 -1.12
C LYS A 369 18.41 22.04 -1.17
N TYR A 370 18.38 20.88 -0.52
CA TYR A 370 19.55 19.98 -0.42
C TYR A 370 19.46 18.74 -1.30
N LYS A 371 18.58 18.74 -2.30
CA LYS A 371 18.23 17.59 -3.14
C LYS A 371 19.44 16.86 -3.74
N LYS A 372 20.45 17.61 -4.19
CA LYS A 372 21.67 17.05 -4.78
C LYS A 372 22.45 16.14 -3.82
N ILE A 373 22.37 16.40 -2.51
CA ILE A 373 23.05 15.60 -1.48
C ILE A 373 22.07 14.53 -0.95
N LEU A 374 20.86 14.95 -0.60
CA LEU A 374 19.88 14.08 0.03
C LEU A 374 19.36 12.98 -0.90
N LYS A 375 19.25 13.21 -2.22
CA LYS A 375 18.76 12.19 -3.16
C LYS A 375 19.53 10.86 -3.06
N HIS A 376 20.81 10.89 -2.70
CA HIS A 376 21.62 9.68 -2.52
C HIS A 376 21.45 9.05 -1.13
N LYS A 377 21.06 9.83 -0.12
CA LYS A 377 20.77 9.33 1.24
C LYS A 377 19.35 8.78 1.38
N VAL A 378 18.38 9.35 0.67
CA VAL A 378 16.95 8.94 0.73
C VAL A 378 16.47 8.21 -0.53
N GLY A 379 17.31 8.06 -1.55
CA GLY A 379 16.95 7.39 -2.81
C GLY A 379 17.43 5.94 -2.87
N ARG A 380 16.96 5.19 -3.88
CA ARG A 380 17.48 3.84 -4.15
C ARG A 380 18.99 3.91 -4.44
N SER A 381 19.76 3.30 -3.57
CA SER A 381 21.20 3.06 -3.73
C SER A 381 21.44 1.94 -4.74
N THR A 382 22.60 1.94 -5.40
CA THR A 382 23.06 0.79 -6.20
C THR A 382 23.35 -0.43 -5.33
N LEU A 383 23.64 -0.22 -4.05
CA LEU A 383 23.73 -1.25 -3.03
C LEU A 383 22.48 -1.18 -2.14
N VAL A 384 21.65 -2.22 -2.19
CA VAL A 384 20.50 -2.39 -1.30
C VAL A 384 20.83 -3.38 -0.19
N GLN A 385 20.10 -3.33 0.92
CA GLN A 385 20.26 -4.31 2.00
C GLN A 385 19.84 -5.71 1.55
N TYR A 386 18.67 -5.83 0.93
CA TYR A 386 18.14 -7.06 0.36
C TYR A 386 17.11 -6.72 -0.74
N TRP A 387 16.68 -7.73 -1.49
CA TRP A 387 15.70 -7.59 -2.57
C TRP A 387 14.56 -8.59 -2.38
N ILE A 388 13.32 -8.09 -2.26
CA ILE A 388 12.12 -8.93 -2.17
C ILE A 388 11.69 -9.32 -3.60
N PRO A 389 11.30 -10.59 -3.85
CA PRO A 389 10.98 -11.04 -5.19
C PRO A 389 9.75 -10.34 -5.78
N GLU A 390 9.75 -10.17 -7.10
CA GLU A 390 8.61 -9.63 -7.85
C GLU A 390 7.74 -10.77 -8.41
N LEU A 391 6.41 -10.61 -8.37
CA LEU A 391 5.48 -11.57 -8.96
C LEU A 391 5.16 -11.18 -10.40
N GLY A 392 5.20 -12.14 -11.33
CA GLY A 392 4.79 -11.94 -12.71
C GLY A 392 5.93 -11.44 -13.59
N TYR A 393 6.73 -12.38 -14.10
CA TYR A 393 7.75 -12.16 -15.12
C TYR A 393 7.40 -12.94 -16.40
N ASP A 394 7.93 -12.50 -17.55
CA ASP A 394 7.59 -13.09 -18.86
C ASP A 394 7.86 -14.60 -18.97
N GLY A 395 8.73 -15.15 -18.12
CA GLY A 395 9.02 -16.59 -18.03
C GLY A 395 7.96 -17.42 -17.30
N PHE A 396 7.08 -16.82 -16.48
CA PHE A 396 6.01 -17.53 -15.78
C PHE A 396 4.78 -17.80 -16.67
N LYS A 397 4.73 -17.23 -17.89
CA LYS A 397 3.69 -17.52 -18.89
C LYS A 397 3.68 -18.99 -19.35
N LYS A 398 4.74 -19.76 -19.04
CA LYS A 398 4.79 -21.21 -19.19
C LYS A 398 5.04 -21.78 -17.79
N GLY A 399 4.03 -22.43 -17.21
CA GLY A 399 4.08 -22.97 -15.85
C GLY A 399 5.44 -23.60 -15.55
N ASN A 400 6.12 -23.10 -14.53
CA ASN A 400 7.51 -23.41 -14.31
C ASN A 400 7.63 -24.70 -13.47
N ILE A 401 8.16 -25.77 -14.09
CA ILE A 401 9.15 -26.81 -13.67
C ILE A 401 9.10 -27.36 -12.23
N LEU A 402 8.70 -26.62 -11.21
CA LEU A 402 8.66 -27.08 -9.82
C LEU A 402 7.53 -28.09 -9.56
N LYS A 403 6.37 -27.98 -10.22
CA LYS A 403 5.33 -29.02 -10.15
C LYS A 403 5.81 -30.33 -10.79
N GLU A 404 6.64 -30.27 -11.84
CA GLU A 404 7.28 -31.47 -12.41
C GLU A 404 8.33 -32.07 -11.47
N GLN A 405 9.08 -31.26 -10.71
CA GLN A 405 10.03 -31.76 -9.70
C GLN A 405 9.35 -32.34 -8.46
N MET A 406 8.22 -31.76 -8.03
CA MET A 406 7.43 -32.29 -6.91
C MET A 406 6.60 -33.51 -7.31
N GLN A 407 6.12 -33.60 -8.56
CA GLN A 407 5.45 -34.79 -9.10
C GLN A 407 6.45 -35.90 -9.51
N ALA A 408 7.74 -35.58 -9.72
CA ALA A 408 8.79 -36.55 -10.01
C ALA A 408 9.35 -37.30 -8.78
N GLY A 409 8.83 -37.07 -7.58
CA GLY A 409 9.13 -37.91 -6.42
C GLY A 409 10.60 -37.94 -6.00
N LEU A 410 11.32 -36.80 -6.08
CA LEU A 410 12.62 -36.67 -5.42
C LEU A 410 12.37 -36.28 -3.96
N GLY A 411 12.21 -37.31 -3.13
CA GLY A 411 12.14 -37.18 -1.68
C GLY A 411 13.41 -36.58 -1.10
N PHE A 412 13.23 -35.74 -0.08
CA PHE A 412 14.19 -35.57 1.00
C PHE A 412 13.75 -36.39 2.19
#